data_AF-A0A7S1D8M1-F1
#
_entry.id   AF-A0A7S1D8M1-F1
#
_cell.length_a   1.000
_cell.length_b   1.000
_cell.length_c   1.000
_cell.angle_alpha   90.00
_cell.angle_beta   90.00
_cell.angle_gamma   90.00
#
_symmetry.space_group_name_H-M   'P 1'
#
loop_
_entity.id
_entity.type
_entity.pdbx_description
1 polymer ?
#
loop_
_entity_poly.entity_id
_entity_poly.type
_entity_poly.pdbx_seq_one_letter_code
_entity_poly.pdbx_strand_id
1 'polypeptide(L)'
;VGLIAVLDTIHLVLAVITGKYVPPALIVISVQLMIPLTALFSQFTHPDGCVRRCCPSEEYPYSRAIRGCGGLSKEHVLGSVILTVAVLLSLIPSCLTVLDPSLLLGEVPVVETAYNTLLFTANAIPAAASQVYKEHAFLQYKQPVDPGSLNLVLSLFQFIITLMVSPAVYPLLGLGAGSEAVDWYKLYPSSQVWTNYSEGIRCLLGTLPEKLDQGAEVSNVYIEEAKCDNALPLVVFHVLSIVLVGVAVDKIVHAGATRVLYRGISAGIIVAVVAMFIDSLDDSAFIHGPLVDGLYFACTVLLILGSEVYHRVSLEAATFETIYPPPPQLEYENNQL
;
A
#
# COMPACT_ATOMS: atom_id res chain seq x y z
N VAL A 1 -3.23 0.09 19.05
CA VAL A 1 -2.83 1.33 18.33
C VAL A 1 -1.31 1.39 18.09
N GLY A 2 -0.46 1.31 19.12
CA GLY A 2 1.01 1.39 18.92
C GLY A 2 1.58 0.38 17.91
N LEU A 3 1.20 -0.91 18.02
CA LEU A 3 1.64 -1.94 17.07
C LEU A 3 1.18 -1.67 15.62
N ILE A 4 -0.04 -1.15 15.45
CA ILE A 4 -0.59 -0.77 14.14
C ILE A 4 0.25 0.34 13.53
N ALA A 5 0.57 1.37 14.31
CA ALA A 5 1.40 2.47 13.84
C ALA A 5 2.81 2.01 13.47
N VAL A 6 3.40 1.07 14.22
CA VAL A 6 4.71 0.48 13.89
C VAL A 6 4.66 -0.28 12.57
N LEU A 7 3.66 -1.15 12.37
CA LEU A 7 3.52 -1.92 11.13
C LEU A 7 3.30 -1.02 9.91
N ASP A 8 2.42 -0.01 10.05
CA ASP A 8 2.19 0.97 8.99
C ASP A 8 3.46 1.79 8.69
N THR A 9 4.25 2.13 9.72
CA THR A 9 5.51 2.85 9.53
C THR A 9 6.56 1.97 8.82
N ILE A 10 6.66 0.68 9.17
CA ILE A 10 7.54 -0.27 8.49
C ILE A 10 7.14 -0.39 7.02
N HIS A 11 5.84 -0.52 6.73
CA HIS A 11 5.33 -0.54 5.36
C HIS A 11 5.71 0.73 4.59
N LEU A 12 5.46 1.92 5.18
CA LEU A 12 5.78 3.21 4.57
C LEU A 12 7.28 3.33 4.27
N VAL A 13 8.13 3.00 5.25
CA VAL A 13 9.60 3.08 5.11
C VAL A 13 10.09 2.13 4.02
N LEU A 14 9.62 0.88 4.00
CA LEU A 14 9.99 -0.08 2.96
C LEU A 14 9.54 0.39 1.58
N ALA A 15 8.32 0.91 1.45
CA ALA A 15 7.80 1.44 0.20
C ALA A 15 8.64 2.62 -0.33
N VAL A 16 9.06 3.53 0.54
CA VAL A 16 9.91 4.68 0.16
C VAL A 16 11.32 4.24 -0.23
N ILE A 17 11.93 3.34 0.54
CA ILE A 17 13.30 2.87 0.25
C ILE A 17 13.36 2.16 -1.10
N THR A 18 12.40 1.27 -1.34
CA THR A 18 12.48 0.34 -2.46
C THR A 18 11.78 0.87 -3.71
N GLY A 19 10.73 1.68 -3.54
CA GLY A 19 9.89 2.16 -4.65
C GLY A 19 10.61 3.02 -5.68
N LYS A 20 11.76 3.61 -5.32
CA LYS A 20 12.56 4.44 -6.22
C LYS A 20 12.96 3.71 -7.52
N TYR A 21 13.35 2.45 -7.42
CA TYR A 21 13.90 1.69 -8.56
C TYR A 21 12.93 0.66 -9.11
N VAL A 22 11.65 0.73 -8.74
CA VAL A 22 10.62 -0.21 -9.20
C VAL A 22 9.78 0.45 -10.30
N PRO A 23 9.62 -0.20 -11.47
CA PRO A 23 8.77 0.31 -12.53
C PRO A 23 7.33 0.59 -12.05
N PRO A 24 6.67 1.66 -12.51
CA PRO A 24 5.32 2.01 -12.09
C PRO A 24 4.30 0.88 -12.26
N ALA A 25 4.35 0.14 -13.37
CA ALA A 25 3.48 -1.01 -13.62
C ALA A 25 3.67 -2.12 -12.56
N LEU A 26 4.91 -2.39 -12.16
CA LEU A 26 5.22 -3.36 -11.11
C LEU A 26 4.76 -2.88 -9.73
N ILE A 27 4.85 -1.57 -9.44
CA ILE A 27 4.29 -1.02 -8.20
C ILE A 27 2.80 -1.34 -8.09
N VAL A 28 2.02 -1.09 -9.16
CA VAL A 28 0.58 -1.37 -9.17
C VAL A 28 0.30 -2.85 -8.99
N ILE A 29 1.05 -3.71 -9.67
CA ILE A 29 0.89 -5.17 -9.55
C ILE A 29 1.22 -5.65 -8.14
N SER A 30 2.38 -5.28 -7.61
CA SER A 30 2.87 -5.72 -6.30
C SER A 30 1.98 -5.26 -5.14
N VAL A 31 1.38 -4.07 -5.22
CA VAL A 31 0.43 -3.59 -4.20
C VAL A 31 -0.80 -4.49 -4.08
N GLN A 32 -1.21 -5.18 -5.16
CA GLN A 32 -2.35 -6.11 -5.11
C GLN A 32 -2.09 -7.35 -4.26
N LEU A 33 -0.82 -7.66 -3.91
CA LEU A 33 -0.48 -8.76 -3.02
C LEU A 33 -1.05 -8.57 -1.60
N MET A 34 -1.40 -7.34 -1.21
CA MET A 34 -2.05 -7.08 0.06
C MET A 34 -3.38 -7.84 0.21
N ILE A 35 -4.20 -7.94 -0.84
CA ILE A 35 -5.51 -8.60 -0.81
C ILE A 35 -5.38 -10.09 -0.42
N PRO A 36 -4.62 -10.93 -1.14
CA PRO A 36 -4.46 -12.34 -0.77
C PRO A 36 -3.72 -12.52 0.56
N LEU A 37 -2.79 -11.64 0.93
CA LEU A 37 -2.13 -11.70 2.24
C LEU A 37 -3.09 -11.40 3.39
N THR A 38 -3.97 -10.41 3.25
CA THR A 38 -5.02 -10.13 4.23
C THR A 38 -5.99 -11.30 4.35
N ALA A 39 -6.39 -11.91 3.22
CA ALA A 39 -7.23 -13.12 3.20
C ALA A 39 -6.55 -14.34 3.85
N LEU A 40 -5.22 -14.45 3.75
CA LEU A 40 -4.43 -15.47 4.42
C LEU A 40 -4.31 -15.20 5.92
N PHE A 41 -3.97 -13.96 6.31
CA PHE A 41 -3.80 -13.56 7.70
C PHE A 41 -5.11 -13.61 8.49
N SER A 42 -6.24 -13.33 7.85
CA SER A 42 -7.56 -13.48 8.47
C SER A 42 -7.86 -14.91 8.90
N GLN A 43 -7.25 -15.93 8.28
CA GLN A 43 -7.38 -17.34 8.71
C GLN A 43 -6.80 -17.62 10.10
N PHE A 44 -5.90 -16.77 10.58
CA PHE A 44 -5.28 -16.91 11.89
C PHE A 44 -6.02 -16.14 12.98
N THR A 45 -6.75 -15.08 12.61
CA THR A 45 -7.40 -14.18 13.56
C THR A 45 -8.91 -14.42 13.67
N HIS A 46 -9.57 -14.76 12.56
CA HIS A 46 -11.02 -14.97 12.52
C HIS A 46 -11.43 -16.25 13.26
N PRO A 47 -12.55 -16.26 14.01
CA PRO A 47 -13.04 -17.47 14.70
C PRO A 47 -13.30 -18.65 13.75
N ASP A 48 -13.81 -18.39 12.55
CA ASP A 48 -13.99 -19.42 11.49
C ASP A 48 -12.72 -19.75 10.69
N GLY A 49 -11.55 -19.26 11.10
CA GLY A 49 -10.29 -19.55 10.44
C GLY A 49 -9.80 -20.98 10.69
N CYS A 50 -9.02 -21.53 9.76
CA CYS A 50 -8.46 -22.89 9.84
C CYS A 50 -7.75 -23.20 11.17
N VAL A 51 -7.08 -22.20 11.76
CA VAL A 51 -6.23 -22.38 12.95
C VAL A 51 -7.00 -22.32 14.26
N ARG A 52 -8.17 -21.66 14.28
CA ARG A 52 -8.98 -21.43 15.49
C ARG A 52 -10.15 -22.40 15.66
N ARG A 53 -10.28 -23.40 14.77
CA ARG A 53 -11.26 -24.51 14.80
C ARG A 53 -11.38 -25.30 16.11
N CYS A 54 -10.52 -25.04 17.10
CA CYS A 54 -10.56 -25.69 18.41
C CYS A 54 -11.74 -25.25 19.30
N CYS A 55 -12.43 -24.15 18.98
CA CYS A 55 -13.63 -23.73 19.70
C CYS A 55 -14.84 -23.70 18.75
N PRO A 56 -15.91 -24.46 19.01
CA PRO A 56 -17.14 -24.35 18.23
C PRO A 56 -17.74 -22.95 18.49
N SER A 57 -17.68 -22.08 17.49
CA SER A 57 -18.43 -20.83 17.53
C SER A 57 -19.87 -21.09 17.09
N GLU A 58 -20.81 -20.42 17.75
CA GLU A 58 -22.23 -20.35 17.40
C GLU A 58 -22.41 -20.09 15.90
N GLU A 59 -23.51 -20.62 15.33
CA GLU A 59 -23.89 -20.46 13.91
C GLU A 59 -23.91 -18.98 13.52
N TYR A 60 -22.82 -18.49 12.92
CA TYR A 60 -22.83 -17.19 12.26
C TYR A 60 -23.65 -17.30 10.97
N PRO A 61 -24.52 -16.32 10.67
CA PRO A 61 -25.50 -16.40 9.59
C PRO A 61 -24.88 -16.10 8.21
N TYR A 62 -23.61 -16.45 7.97
CA TYR A 62 -22.96 -16.20 6.69
C TYR A 62 -23.38 -17.26 5.66
N SER A 63 -24.54 -17.07 5.03
CA SER A 63 -25.12 -18.00 4.04
C SER A 63 -24.20 -18.32 2.84
N ARG A 64 -23.15 -17.53 2.59
CA ARG A 64 -22.22 -17.67 1.44
C ARG A 64 -20.75 -17.91 1.80
N ALA A 65 -20.38 -17.91 3.08
CA ALA A 65 -19.00 -18.13 3.49
C ALA A 65 -18.63 -19.63 3.44
N ILE A 66 -17.40 -19.95 3.02
CA ILE A 66 -16.88 -21.32 3.11
C ILE A 66 -16.50 -21.61 4.56
N ARG A 67 -17.04 -22.70 5.11
CA ARG A 67 -16.71 -23.15 6.46
C ARG A 67 -15.21 -23.44 6.59
N GLY A 68 -14.55 -22.75 7.53
CA GLY A 68 -13.11 -22.88 7.76
C GLY A 68 -12.23 -21.92 6.97
N CYS A 69 -12.81 -21.04 6.15
CA CYS A 69 -12.05 -20.02 5.41
C CYS A 69 -12.22 -18.61 6.02
N GLY A 70 -12.40 -18.49 7.34
CA GLY A 70 -12.39 -17.19 8.02
C GLY A 70 -13.46 -16.21 7.51
N GLY A 71 -14.65 -16.71 7.14
CA GLY A 71 -15.73 -15.89 6.59
C GLY A 71 -15.65 -15.57 5.09
N LEU A 72 -14.62 -16.05 4.38
CA LEU A 72 -14.46 -15.81 2.94
C LEU A 72 -15.41 -16.65 2.08
N SER A 73 -15.92 -16.07 1.00
CA SER A 73 -16.72 -16.79 0.00
C SER A 73 -15.83 -17.47 -1.05
N LYS A 74 -16.42 -18.34 -1.89
CA LYS A 74 -15.71 -19.02 -3.00
C LYS A 74 -15.08 -18.03 -3.98
N GLU A 75 -15.79 -16.94 -4.23
CA GLU A 75 -15.36 -15.86 -5.12
C GLU A 75 -14.17 -15.10 -4.53
N HIS A 76 -14.17 -14.83 -3.23
CA HIS A 76 -13.02 -14.24 -2.55
C HIS A 76 -11.79 -15.15 -2.63
N VAL A 77 -11.93 -16.45 -2.36
CA VAL A 77 -10.79 -17.39 -2.44
C VAL A 77 -10.27 -17.49 -3.88
N LEU A 78 -11.15 -17.65 -4.87
CA LEU A 78 -10.77 -17.74 -6.27
C LEU A 78 -10.08 -16.45 -6.75
N GLY A 79 -10.66 -15.29 -6.41
CA GLY A 79 -10.07 -13.99 -6.74
C GLY A 79 -8.69 -13.82 -6.11
N SER A 80 -8.52 -14.17 -4.83
CA SER A 80 -7.22 -14.14 -4.16
C SER A 80 -6.17 -15.06 -4.82
N VAL A 81 -6.57 -16.25 -5.28
CA VAL A 81 -5.66 -17.15 -6.02
C VAL A 81 -5.22 -16.53 -7.34
N ILE A 82 -6.15 -15.97 -8.12
CA ILE A 82 -5.83 -15.31 -9.40
C ILE A 82 -4.89 -14.12 -9.17
N LEU A 83 -5.18 -13.28 -8.17
CA LEU A 83 -4.32 -12.14 -7.79
C LEU A 83 -2.92 -12.61 -7.38
N THR A 84 -2.82 -13.67 -6.58
CA THR A 84 -1.53 -14.24 -6.16
C THR A 84 -0.73 -14.74 -7.35
N VAL A 85 -1.36 -15.46 -8.29
CA VAL A 85 -0.70 -15.93 -9.51
C VAL A 85 -0.19 -14.74 -10.35
N ALA A 86 -1.01 -13.70 -10.52
CA ALA A 86 -0.61 -12.51 -11.27
C ALA A 86 0.63 -11.82 -10.67
N VAL A 87 0.68 -11.66 -9.34
CA VAL A 87 1.85 -11.09 -8.66
C VAL A 87 3.06 -12.02 -8.75
N LEU A 88 2.88 -13.33 -8.51
CA LEU A 88 4.01 -14.26 -8.59
C LEU A 88 4.62 -14.32 -10.00
N LEU A 89 3.79 -14.27 -11.04
CA LEU A 89 4.24 -14.20 -12.43
C LEU A 89 5.01 -12.91 -12.70
N SER A 90 4.57 -11.76 -12.18
CA SER A 90 5.28 -10.49 -12.37
C SER A 90 6.62 -10.42 -11.65
N LEU A 91 6.83 -11.23 -10.60
CA LEU A 91 8.11 -11.34 -9.89
C LEU A 91 9.11 -12.28 -10.57
N ILE A 92 8.69 -13.10 -11.54
CA ILE A 92 9.58 -14.05 -12.22
C ILE A 92 10.82 -13.36 -12.81
N PRO A 93 10.71 -12.25 -13.57
CA PRO A 93 11.88 -11.56 -14.11
C PRO A 93 12.85 -11.13 -12.99
N SER A 94 12.34 -10.53 -11.91
CA SER A 94 13.17 -10.12 -10.77
C SER A 94 13.85 -11.31 -10.07
N CYS A 95 13.14 -12.41 -9.86
CA CYS A 95 13.70 -13.63 -9.28
C CYS A 95 14.79 -14.23 -10.18
N LEU A 96 14.56 -14.30 -11.48
CA LEU A 96 15.52 -14.84 -12.44
C LEU A 96 16.78 -13.96 -12.51
N THR A 97 16.62 -12.63 -12.54
CA THR A 97 17.75 -11.68 -12.51
C THR A 97 18.61 -11.86 -11.26
N VAL A 98 18.01 -12.12 -10.09
CA VAL A 98 18.76 -12.35 -8.84
C VAL A 98 19.49 -13.69 -8.85
N LEU A 99 18.89 -14.74 -9.44
CA LEU A 99 19.48 -16.08 -9.49
C LEU A 99 20.59 -16.21 -10.53
N ASP A 100 20.36 -15.66 -11.72
CA ASP A 100 21.32 -15.67 -12.83
C ASP A 100 21.18 -14.40 -13.68
N PRO A 101 22.01 -13.37 -13.42
CA PRO A 101 22.00 -12.12 -14.18
C PRO A 101 22.29 -12.31 -15.67
N SER A 102 22.87 -13.44 -16.09
CA SER A 102 23.23 -13.72 -17.48
C SER A 102 22.09 -14.34 -18.29
N LEU A 103 21.03 -14.84 -17.64
CA LEU A 103 19.93 -15.55 -18.31
C LEU A 103 19.04 -14.63 -19.16
N LEU A 104 18.97 -13.34 -18.83
CA LEU A 104 18.14 -12.32 -19.50
C LEU A 104 18.97 -11.37 -20.38
N LEU A 105 20.13 -11.80 -20.89
CA LEU A 105 21.05 -11.02 -21.75
C LEU A 105 20.29 -10.15 -22.80
N GLY A 106 20.17 -8.84 -22.51
CA GLY A 106 19.58 -7.83 -23.39
C GLY A 106 18.19 -7.30 -23.00
N GLU A 107 17.47 -7.94 -22.06
CA GLU A 107 16.10 -7.59 -21.63
C GLU A 107 16.02 -7.37 -20.10
N VAL A 108 17.10 -6.88 -19.49
CA VAL A 108 17.36 -7.00 -18.05
C VAL A 108 16.79 -5.81 -17.26
N PRO A 109 15.85 -5.99 -16.32
CA PRO A 109 15.80 -5.12 -15.15
C PRO A 109 17.14 -5.24 -14.44
N VAL A 110 17.88 -4.15 -14.25
CA VAL A 110 19.17 -4.12 -13.54
C VAL A 110 19.02 -4.88 -12.22
N VAL A 111 20.04 -5.64 -11.78
CA VAL A 111 20.01 -6.45 -10.54
C VAL A 111 19.47 -5.64 -9.34
N GLU A 112 19.76 -4.36 -9.33
CA GLU A 112 19.22 -3.31 -8.47
C GLU A 112 17.68 -3.25 -8.44
N THR A 113 17.06 -3.06 -9.60
CA THR A 113 15.61 -3.07 -9.79
C THR A 113 15.00 -4.38 -9.32
N ALA A 114 15.69 -5.51 -9.52
CA ALA A 114 15.20 -6.82 -9.10
C ALA A 114 15.11 -6.95 -7.56
N TYR A 115 16.18 -6.59 -6.83
CA TYR A 115 16.16 -6.60 -5.36
C TYR A 115 15.12 -5.62 -4.80
N ASN A 116 15.05 -4.42 -5.37
CA ASN A 116 14.09 -3.41 -4.96
C ASN A 116 12.65 -3.86 -5.22
N THR A 117 12.36 -4.52 -6.34
CA THR A 117 11.03 -5.07 -6.64
C THR A 117 10.62 -6.14 -5.64
N LEU A 118 11.53 -7.04 -5.27
CA LEU A 118 11.26 -8.10 -4.29
C LEU A 118 11.01 -7.52 -2.89
N LEU A 119 11.84 -6.58 -2.44
CA LEU A 119 11.69 -5.91 -1.15
C LEU A 119 10.44 -5.03 -1.11
N PHE A 120 10.14 -4.32 -2.21
CA PHE A 120 8.89 -3.57 -2.36
C PHE A 120 7.70 -4.50 -2.24
N THR A 121 7.72 -5.66 -2.90
CA THR A 121 6.61 -6.61 -2.81
C THR A 121 6.47 -7.21 -1.40
N ALA A 122 7.58 -7.40 -0.69
CA ALA A 122 7.57 -7.81 0.72
C ALA A 122 6.94 -6.76 1.65
N ASN A 123 6.86 -5.49 1.26
CA ASN A 123 6.19 -4.43 2.03
C ASN A 123 4.68 -4.71 2.23
N ALA A 124 4.08 -5.58 1.41
CA ALA A 124 2.68 -5.96 1.51
C ALA A 124 2.39 -6.78 2.78
N ILE A 125 3.41 -7.45 3.35
CA ILE A 125 3.29 -8.26 4.57
C ILE A 125 2.93 -7.38 5.79
N PRO A 126 3.74 -6.37 6.18
CA PRO A 126 3.40 -5.53 7.33
C PRO A 126 2.09 -4.76 7.13
N ALA A 127 1.77 -4.35 5.90
CA ALA A 127 0.51 -3.68 5.60
C ALA A 127 -0.71 -4.59 5.77
N ALA A 128 -0.67 -5.81 5.22
CA ALA A 128 -1.72 -6.80 5.40
C ALA A 128 -1.90 -7.19 6.88
N ALA A 129 -0.79 -7.35 7.61
CA ALA A 129 -0.82 -7.65 9.04
C ALA A 129 -1.46 -6.50 9.85
N SER A 130 -1.11 -5.25 9.53
CA SER A 130 -1.70 -4.06 10.13
C SER A 130 -3.21 -3.99 9.87
N GLN A 131 -3.64 -4.27 8.64
CA GLN A 131 -5.05 -4.26 8.25
C GLN A 131 -5.87 -5.29 9.04
N VAL A 132 -5.40 -6.55 9.09
CA VAL A 132 -6.08 -7.60 9.86
C VAL A 132 -6.10 -7.27 11.35
N TYR A 133 -5.06 -6.63 11.88
CA TYR A 133 -5.03 -6.23 13.29
C TYR A 133 -5.99 -5.08 13.59
N LYS A 134 -6.17 -4.12 12.66
CA LYS A 134 -7.21 -3.06 12.76
C LYS A 134 -8.61 -3.70 12.81
N GLU A 135 -8.90 -4.61 11.89
CA GLU A 135 -10.17 -5.34 11.84
C GLU A 135 -10.41 -6.15 13.14
N HIS A 136 -9.39 -6.87 13.61
CA HIS A 136 -9.48 -7.63 14.85
C HIS A 136 -9.76 -6.73 16.06
N ALA A 137 -9.11 -5.56 16.15
CA ALA A 137 -9.35 -4.60 17.21
C ALA A 137 -10.80 -4.07 17.18
N PHE A 138 -11.33 -3.75 15.99
CA PHE A 138 -12.73 -3.30 15.87
C PHE A 138 -13.72 -4.38 16.31
N LEU A 139 -13.48 -5.64 15.94
CA LEU A 139 -14.34 -6.76 16.33
C LEU A 139 -14.24 -7.05 17.83
N GLN A 140 -13.04 -7.01 18.42
CA GLN A 140 -12.82 -7.35 19.83
C GLN A 140 -13.42 -6.32 20.78
N TYR A 141 -13.21 -5.03 20.49
CA TYR A 141 -13.62 -3.97 21.41
C TYR A 141 -15.09 -3.57 21.24
N LYS A 142 -15.77 -3.98 20.15
CA LYS A 142 -17.18 -3.65 19.83
C LYS A 142 -17.55 -2.18 20.06
N GLN A 143 -16.55 -1.30 20.03
CA GLN A 143 -16.72 0.13 20.24
C GLN A 143 -16.76 0.80 18.87
N PRO A 144 -17.72 1.70 18.62
CA PRO A 144 -17.66 2.58 17.46
C PRO A 144 -16.47 3.52 17.67
N VAL A 145 -15.30 3.12 17.18
CA VAL A 145 -14.16 4.02 17.10
C VAL A 145 -14.39 4.88 15.87
N ASP A 146 -14.46 6.20 16.07
CA ASP A 146 -14.51 7.14 14.96
C ASP A 146 -13.29 6.93 14.04
N PRO A 147 -13.48 6.56 12.75
CA PRO A 147 -12.39 6.30 11.82
C PRO A 147 -11.49 7.52 11.63
N GLY A 148 -12.06 8.74 11.67
CA GLY A 148 -11.30 9.99 11.55
C GLY A 148 -10.31 10.17 12.69
N SER A 149 -10.78 10.02 13.93
CA SER A 149 -9.96 10.10 15.14
C SER A 149 -8.88 9.02 15.17
N LEU A 150 -9.20 7.77 14.78
CA LEU A 150 -8.19 6.72 14.70
C LEU A 150 -7.11 7.02 13.67
N ASN A 151 -7.50 7.45 12.47
CA ASN A 151 -6.57 7.80 11.40
C ASN A 151 -5.68 8.96 11.82
N LEU A 152 -6.22 10.00 12.48
CA LEU A 152 -5.43 11.12 13.00
C LEU A 152 -4.36 10.65 14.00
N VAL A 153 -4.76 9.81 14.97
CA VAL A 153 -3.84 9.28 15.98
C VAL A 153 -2.77 8.42 15.33
N LEU A 154 -3.15 7.54 14.40
CA LEU A 154 -2.20 6.69 13.67
C LEU A 154 -1.22 7.52 12.85
N SER A 155 -1.70 8.52 12.10
CA SER A 155 -0.83 9.42 11.31
C SER A 155 0.13 10.21 12.19
N LEU A 156 -0.32 10.67 13.37
CA LEU A 156 0.56 11.36 14.31
C LEU A 156 1.66 10.43 14.85
N PHE A 157 1.32 9.19 15.20
CA PHE A 157 2.32 8.20 15.62
C PHE A 157 3.27 7.83 14.47
N GLN A 158 2.75 7.61 13.25
CA GLN A 158 3.56 7.33 12.07
C GLN A 158 4.54 8.47 11.78
N PHE A 159 4.09 9.73 11.89
CA PHE A 159 4.95 10.90 11.74
C PHE A 159 6.08 10.91 12.77
N ILE A 160 5.77 10.72 14.05
CA ILE A 160 6.77 10.70 15.13
C ILE A 160 7.77 9.55 14.93
N ILE A 161 7.29 8.34 14.67
CA ILE A 161 8.15 7.16 14.48
C ILE A 161 9.03 7.35 13.23
N THR A 162 8.46 7.83 12.12
CA THR A 162 9.21 8.09 10.88
C THR A 162 10.30 9.13 11.12
N LEU A 163 9.99 10.22 11.85
CA LEU A 163 10.98 11.24 12.19
C LEU A 163 12.13 10.65 13.02
N MET A 164 11.81 9.82 14.02
CA MET A 164 12.80 9.14 14.87
C MET A 164 13.67 8.15 14.09
N VAL A 165 13.08 7.43 13.13
CA VAL A 165 13.74 6.36 12.37
C VAL A 165 14.44 6.91 11.11
N SER A 166 14.09 8.13 10.67
CA SER A 166 14.63 8.76 9.45
C SER A 166 16.16 8.77 9.34
N PRO A 167 16.96 9.00 10.41
CA PRO A 167 18.42 8.98 10.28
C PRO A 167 18.99 7.59 10.02
N ALA A 168 18.30 6.54 10.49
CA ALA A 168 18.68 5.15 10.23
C ALA A 168 18.22 4.69 8.83
N VAL A 169 17.13 5.26 8.33
CA VAL A 169 16.54 4.90 7.03
C VAL A 169 17.22 5.60 5.86
N TYR A 170 17.70 6.83 6.04
CA TYR A 170 18.33 7.59 4.96
C TYR A 170 19.44 6.82 4.22
N PRO A 171 20.42 6.20 4.91
CA PRO A 171 21.45 5.39 4.25
C PRO A 171 20.90 4.19 3.47
N LEU A 172 19.73 3.66 3.87
CA LEU A 172 19.08 2.55 3.20
C LEU A 172 18.48 2.95 1.84
N LEU A 173 18.28 4.24 1.55
CA LEU A 173 17.87 4.71 0.21
C LEU A 173 18.91 4.37 -0.87
N GLY A 174 20.18 4.17 -0.47
CA GLY A 174 21.24 3.70 -1.35
C GLY A 174 21.18 2.19 -1.62
N LEU A 175 20.33 1.45 -0.90
CA LEU A 175 20.20 0.00 -1.06
C LEU A 175 19.71 -0.30 -2.49
N GLY A 176 20.54 -1.00 -3.26
CA GLY A 176 20.27 -1.27 -4.66
C GLY A 176 20.64 -0.13 -5.60
N ALA A 177 21.66 0.69 -5.29
CA ALA A 177 22.31 1.63 -6.22
C ALA A 177 23.47 1.00 -7.04
N GLY A 178 23.56 -0.32 -7.05
CA GLY A 178 24.42 -1.07 -7.97
C GLY A 178 25.73 -1.60 -7.43
N SER A 179 26.32 -2.53 -8.20
CA SER A 179 27.64 -3.12 -7.92
C SER A 179 28.79 -2.11 -8.04
N GLU A 180 28.55 -0.96 -8.67
CA GLU A 180 29.53 0.13 -8.77
C GLU A 180 29.56 0.99 -7.50
N ALA A 181 28.49 0.99 -6.70
CA ALA A 181 28.40 1.68 -5.42
C ALA A 181 28.99 0.82 -4.28
N VAL A 182 30.32 0.66 -4.27
CA VAL A 182 31.08 -0.06 -3.23
C VAL A 182 30.76 0.44 -1.81
N ASP A 183 30.27 1.67 -1.69
CA ASP A 183 29.82 2.28 -0.43
C ASP A 183 28.40 2.86 -0.53
N TRP A 184 27.41 2.03 -0.89
CA TRP A 184 25.99 2.46 -1.01
C TRP A 184 25.44 3.19 0.22
N TYR A 185 25.90 2.88 1.44
CA TYR A 185 25.48 3.55 2.68
C TYR A 185 26.05 4.97 2.83
N LYS A 186 27.08 5.33 2.05
CA LYS A 186 27.65 6.69 2.02
C LYS A 186 26.94 7.59 1.02
N LEU A 187 26.13 7.03 0.12
CA LEU A 187 25.37 7.78 -0.87
C LEU A 187 24.39 8.76 -0.19
N TYR A 188 23.73 8.31 0.87
CA TYR A 188 22.75 9.10 1.62
C TYR A 188 23.17 9.18 3.11
N PRO A 189 24.17 10.00 3.45
CA PRO A 189 24.73 10.02 4.79
C PRO A 189 23.71 10.52 5.82
N SER A 190 23.62 9.82 6.95
CA SER A 190 22.68 10.17 8.04
C SER A 190 22.95 11.54 8.68
N SER A 191 24.14 12.10 8.50
CA SER A 191 24.51 13.43 8.98
C SER A 191 23.84 14.58 8.20
N GLN A 192 23.31 14.31 7.00
CA GLN A 192 22.72 15.33 6.12
C GLN A 192 21.19 15.34 6.13
N VAL A 193 20.53 14.57 7.01
CA VAL A 193 19.06 14.45 7.04
C VAL A 193 18.37 15.82 7.15
N TRP A 194 18.86 16.69 8.01
CA TRP A 194 18.26 18.02 8.19
C TRP A 194 18.50 18.94 6.98
N THR A 195 19.70 18.87 6.40
CA THR A 195 20.05 19.61 5.19
C THR A 195 19.13 19.21 4.04
N ASN A 196 19.02 17.90 3.77
CA ASN A 196 18.14 17.33 2.75
C ASN A 196 16.67 17.65 3.01
N TYR A 197 16.21 17.61 4.27
CA TYR A 197 14.84 18.01 4.61
C TYR A 197 14.60 19.49 4.30
N SER A 198 15.49 20.39 4.73
CA SER A 198 15.35 21.82 4.52
C SER A 198 15.41 22.20 3.03
N GLU A 199 16.28 21.55 2.26
CA GLU A 199 16.43 21.74 0.83
C GLU A 199 15.25 21.13 0.06
N GLY A 200 14.71 19.99 0.51
CA GLY A 200 13.48 19.41 0.00
C GLY A 200 12.27 20.33 0.17
N ILE A 201 12.15 21.02 1.32
CA ILE A 201 11.11 22.04 1.52
C ILE A 201 11.34 23.26 0.60
N ARG A 202 12.58 23.70 0.40
CA ARG A 202 12.88 24.79 -0.55
C ARG A 202 12.55 24.38 -1.98
N CYS A 203 12.85 23.14 -2.37
CA CYS A 203 12.51 22.55 -3.65
C CYS A 203 10.99 22.50 -3.84
N LEU A 204 10.27 22.02 -2.82
CA LEU A 204 8.81 22.00 -2.81
C LEU A 204 8.24 23.40 -3.04
N LEU A 205 8.79 24.43 -2.38
CA LEU A 205 8.37 25.83 -2.52
C LEU A 205 8.88 26.50 -3.80
N GLY A 206 9.69 25.83 -4.64
CA GLY A 206 10.30 26.41 -5.83
C GLY A 206 11.34 27.50 -5.53
N THR A 207 11.90 27.49 -4.33
CA THR A 207 12.89 28.49 -3.85
C THR A 207 14.31 27.93 -3.75
N LEU A 208 14.51 26.68 -4.16
CA LEU A 208 15.85 26.09 -4.19
C LEU A 208 16.68 26.76 -5.29
N PRO A 209 17.80 27.41 -4.97
CA PRO A 209 18.63 28.06 -5.98
C PRO A 209 19.31 27.00 -6.86
N GLU A 210 19.51 27.31 -8.15
CA GLU A 210 20.16 26.43 -9.15
C GLU A 210 21.65 26.16 -8.84
N LYS A 211 22.25 26.99 -7.99
CA LYS A 211 23.60 26.82 -7.44
C LYS A 211 23.54 26.87 -5.92
N LEU A 212 24.11 25.87 -5.26
CA LEU A 212 24.24 25.83 -3.81
C LEU A 212 25.37 26.76 -3.35
N ASP A 213 25.37 27.16 -2.07
CA ASP A 213 26.32 28.10 -1.46
C ASP A 213 27.81 27.72 -1.63
N GLN A 214 28.10 26.47 -2.01
CA GLN A 214 29.44 25.94 -2.29
C GLN A 214 29.88 26.12 -3.76
N GLY A 215 29.09 26.79 -4.60
CA GLY A 215 29.38 27.01 -6.02
C GLY A 215 29.19 25.78 -6.92
N ALA A 216 28.77 24.64 -6.34
CA ALA A 216 28.35 23.46 -7.07
C ALA A 216 26.92 23.64 -7.61
N GLU A 217 26.70 23.24 -8.86
CA GLU A 217 25.35 23.10 -9.41
C GLU A 217 24.59 22.05 -8.60
N VAL A 218 23.31 22.29 -8.34
CA VAL A 218 22.46 21.40 -7.55
C VAL A 218 22.42 19.97 -8.13
N SER A 219 22.52 19.86 -9.45
CA SER A 219 22.64 18.60 -10.20
C SER A 219 23.87 17.76 -9.82
N ASN A 220 24.93 18.38 -9.28
CA ASN A 220 26.19 17.70 -8.93
C ASN A 220 26.32 17.39 -7.43
N VAL A 221 25.45 17.93 -6.58
CA VAL A 221 25.50 17.70 -5.13
C VAL A 221 24.66 16.50 -4.71
N TYR A 222 23.51 16.31 -5.37
CA TYR A 222 22.67 15.16 -5.15
C TYR A 222 23.00 14.05 -6.15
N ILE A 223 22.83 12.81 -5.72
CA ILE A 223 22.99 11.63 -6.58
C ILE A 223 21.90 11.59 -7.67
N GLU A 224 20.75 12.18 -7.37
CA GLU A 224 19.64 12.32 -8.30
C GLU A 224 19.43 13.78 -8.65
N GLU A 225 19.14 14.03 -9.92
CA GLU A 225 18.84 15.37 -10.40
C GLU A 225 17.54 15.88 -9.76
N ALA A 226 17.64 16.91 -8.92
CA ALA A 226 16.49 17.49 -8.24
C ALA A 226 15.67 18.37 -9.20
N LYS A 227 14.57 17.84 -9.74
CA LYS A 227 13.60 18.61 -10.53
C LYS A 227 12.52 19.21 -9.63
N CYS A 228 12.65 20.50 -9.32
CA CYS A 228 11.76 21.22 -8.41
C CYS A 228 10.58 21.93 -9.11
N ASP A 229 10.58 21.97 -10.45
CA ASP A 229 9.58 22.68 -11.22
C ASP A 229 8.18 22.10 -10.98
N ASN A 230 7.24 22.97 -10.58
CA ASN A 230 5.86 22.58 -10.27
C ASN A 230 5.70 21.51 -9.18
N ALA A 231 6.69 21.33 -8.31
CA ALA A 231 6.60 20.37 -7.20
C ALA A 231 5.42 20.69 -6.25
N LEU A 232 5.24 21.96 -5.86
CA LEU A 232 4.12 22.38 -5.00
C LEU A 232 2.74 22.03 -5.57
N PRO A 233 2.34 22.48 -6.78
CA PRO A 233 1.03 22.15 -7.31
C PRO A 233 0.82 20.65 -7.50
N LEU A 234 1.88 19.89 -7.84
CA LEU A 234 1.80 18.43 -7.95
C LEU A 234 1.49 17.79 -6.59
N VAL A 235 2.21 18.18 -5.53
CA VAL A 235 1.97 17.67 -4.17
C VAL A 235 0.60 18.08 -3.65
N VAL A 236 0.17 19.33 -3.88
CA VAL A 236 -1.17 19.81 -3.49
C VAL A 236 -2.25 19.01 -4.21
N PHE A 237 -2.11 18.78 -5.52
CA PHE A 237 -3.05 17.96 -6.30
C PHE A 237 -3.09 16.52 -5.80
N HIS A 238 -1.94 15.93 -5.47
CA HIS A 238 -1.84 14.59 -4.91
C HIS A 238 -2.53 14.48 -3.55
N VAL A 239 -2.27 15.41 -2.62
CA VAL A 239 -2.92 15.46 -1.29
C VAL A 239 -4.43 15.65 -1.43
N LEU A 240 -4.87 16.57 -2.30
CA LEU A 240 -6.30 16.76 -2.57
C LEU A 240 -6.94 15.50 -3.12
N SER A 241 -6.27 14.78 -4.03
CA SER A 241 -6.76 13.52 -4.59
C SER A 241 -6.95 12.46 -3.50
N ILE A 242 -5.98 12.31 -2.58
CA ILE A 242 -6.10 11.37 -1.46
C ILE A 242 -7.28 11.74 -0.56
N VAL A 243 -7.43 13.02 -0.21
CA VAL A 243 -8.54 13.49 0.64
C VAL A 243 -9.88 13.26 -0.05
N LEU A 244 -10.00 13.57 -1.34
CA LEU A 244 -11.22 13.36 -2.12
C LEU A 244 -11.60 11.88 -2.22
N VAL A 245 -10.62 11.00 -2.43
CA VAL A 245 -10.85 9.55 -2.39
C VAL A 245 -11.32 9.12 -1.00
N GLY A 246 -10.68 9.60 0.07
CA GLY A 246 -11.11 9.32 1.44
C GLY A 246 -12.55 9.73 1.73
N VAL A 247 -12.94 10.96 1.33
CA VAL A 247 -14.32 11.46 1.45
C VAL A 247 -15.30 10.63 0.60
N ALA A 248 -14.91 10.27 -0.63
CA ALA A 248 -15.75 9.45 -1.50
C ALA A 248 -15.99 8.05 -0.91
N VAL A 249 -14.94 7.39 -0.42
CA VAL A 249 -15.03 6.07 0.25
C VAL A 249 -15.94 6.17 1.47
N ASP A 250 -15.73 7.17 2.32
CA ASP A 250 -16.54 7.38 3.52
C ASP A 250 -18.04 7.53 3.19
N LYS A 251 -18.38 8.37 2.20
CA LYS A 251 -19.76 8.57 1.75
C LYS A 251 -20.37 7.31 1.14
N ILE A 252 -19.62 6.56 0.34
CA ILE A 252 -20.11 5.33 -0.29
C ILE A 252 -20.36 4.24 0.76
N VAL A 253 -19.45 4.10 1.74
CA VAL A 253 -19.58 3.13 2.83
C VAL A 253 -20.78 3.50 3.73
N HIS A 254 -20.93 4.77 4.12
CA HIS A 254 -22.08 5.21 4.91
C HIS A 254 -23.42 5.06 4.17
N ALA A 255 -23.42 5.16 2.84
CA ALA A 255 -24.59 4.90 2.01
C ALA A 255 -24.90 3.39 1.84
N GLY A 256 -24.07 2.49 2.38
CA GLY A 256 -24.20 1.04 2.19
C GLY A 256 -23.95 0.58 0.75
N ALA A 257 -23.38 1.45 -0.11
CA ALA A 257 -23.20 1.21 -1.53
C ALA A 257 -21.84 0.56 -1.83
N THR A 258 -21.44 -0.45 -1.05
CA THR A 258 -20.13 -1.13 -1.15
C THR A 258 -19.85 -1.69 -2.55
N ARG A 259 -20.88 -2.10 -3.29
CA ARG A 259 -20.76 -2.52 -4.70
C ARG A 259 -20.23 -1.42 -5.62
N VAL A 260 -20.54 -0.16 -5.34
CA VAL A 260 -20.04 0.99 -6.10
C VAL A 260 -18.57 1.25 -5.76
N LEU A 261 -18.20 1.15 -4.48
CA LEU A 261 -16.80 1.26 -4.04
C LEU A 261 -15.91 0.28 -4.80
N TYR A 262 -16.31 -0.99 -4.85
CA TYR A 262 -15.52 -2.02 -5.51
C TYR A 262 -15.38 -1.84 -7.03
N ARG A 263 -16.44 -1.40 -7.70
CA ARG A 263 -16.37 -1.05 -9.13
C ARG A 263 -15.45 0.15 -9.37
N GLY A 264 -15.47 1.12 -8.47
CA GLY A 264 -14.57 2.27 -8.49
C GLY A 264 -13.11 1.84 -8.34
N ILE A 265 -12.81 0.92 -7.41
CA ILE A 265 -11.46 0.36 -7.23
C ILE A 265 -11.01 -0.37 -8.50
N SER A 266 -11.84 -1.26 -9.05
CA SER A 266 -11.55 -2.00 -10.30
C SER A 266 -11.28 -1.05 -11.47
N ALA A 267 -12.15 -0.05 -11.69
CA ALA A 267 -11.97 0.96 -12.73
C ALA A 267 -10.71 1.81 -12.52
N GLY A 268 -10.40 2.16 -11.27
CA GLY A 268 -9.18 2.89 -10.90
C GLY A 268 -7.91 2.11 -11.23
N ILE A 269 -7.89 0.81 -10.95
CA ILE A 269 -6.76 -0.08 -11.32
C ILE A 269 -6.60 -0.09 -12.84
N ILE A 270 -7.68 -0.29 -13.60
CA ILE A 270 -7.63 -0.30 -15.07
C ILE A 270 -7.08 1.02 -15.62
N VAL A 271 -7.59 2.16 -15.14
CA VAL A 271 -7.16 3.48 -15.60
C VAL A 271 -5.69 3.74 -15.25
N ALA A 272 -5.27 3.41 -14.02
CA ALA A 272 -3.88 3.57 -13.59
C ALA A 272 -2.92 2.75 -14.44
N VAL A 273 -3.27 1.49 -14.70
CA VAL A 273 -2.51 0.59 -15.58
C VAL A 273 -2.39 1.17 -16.98
N VAL A 274 -3.52 1.56 -17.58
CA VAL A 274 -3.52 2.09 -18.95
C VAL A 274 -2.68 3.35 -19.03
N ALA A 275 -2.79 4.25 -18.05
CA ALA A 275 -1.96 5.45 -17.97
C ALA A 275 -0.46 5.11 -17.86
N MET A 276 -0.09 4.15 -17.00
CA MET A 276 1.32 3.72 -16.85
C MET A 276 1.87 3.02 -18.09
N PHE A 277 1.03 2.26 -18.82
CA PHE A 277 1.43 1.67 -20.10
C PHE A 277 1.60 2.73 -21.18
N ILE A 278 0.73 3.75 -21.24
CA ILE A 278 0.88 4.86 -22.18
C ILE A 278 2.17 5.63 -21.90
N ASP A 279 2.47 5.90 -20.62
CA ASP A 279 3.71 6.52 -20.18
C ASP A 279 4.93 5.68 -20.59
N SER A 280 4.86 4.37 -20.38
CA SER A 280 5.92 3.42 -20.77
C SER A 280 6.10 3.28 -22.30
N LEU A 281 5.11 3.70 -23.11
CA LEU A 281 5.20 3.68 -24.57
C LEU A 281 5.78 4.99 -25.15
N ASP A 282 5.67 6.09 -24.42
CA ASP A 282 6.18 7.41 -24.84
C ASP A 282 7.69 7.53 -24.61
N ASP A 283 8.21 6.90 -23.55
CA ASP A 283 9.64 6.67 -23.39
C ASP A 283 10.09 5.60 -24.40
N SER A 284 10.85 6.02 -25.42
CA SER A 284 11.22 5.21 -26.59
C SER A 284 12.11 4.00 -26.26
N ALA A 285 11.54 2.92 -25.72
CA ALA A 285 11.93 1.52 -25.81
C ALA A 285 11.11 0.73 -24.80
N PHE A 286 10.71 -0.49 -25.14
CA PHE A 286 10.37 -1.52 -24.14
C PHE A 286 11.50 -1.54 -23.09
N ILE A 287 11.29 -0.91 -21.93
CA ILE A 287 12.35 -0.62 -20.94
C ILE A 287 13.02 -1.93 -20.50
N HIS A 288 12.25 -3.02 -20.55
CA HIS A 288 12.65 -4.36 -20.10
C HIS A 288 12.60 -5.39 -21.24
N GLY A 289 12.38 -4.96 -22.49
CA GLY A 289 12.18 -5.84 -23.64
C GLY A 289 10.73 -6.34 -23.81
N PRO A 290 10.33 -6.71 -25.03
CA PRO A 290 8.95 -7.07 -25.37
C PRO A 290 8.42 -8.29 -24.61
N LEU A 291 9.29 -9.22 -24.20
CA LEU A 291 8.90 -10.40 -23.44
C LEU A 291 8.44 -10.02 -22.02
N VAL A 292 9.24 -9.22 -21.31
CA VAL A 292 8.97 -8.81 -19.93
C VAL A 292 7.76 -7.88 -19.89
N ASP A 293 7.66 -6.94 -20.81
CA ASP A 293 6.53 -6.02 -20.89
C ASP A 293 5.24 -6.76 -21.29
N GLY A 294 5.33 -7.75 -22.19
CA GLY A 294 4.22 -8.65 -22.52
C GLY A 294 3.75 -9.49 -21.33
N LEU A 295 4.68 -9.96 -20.49
CA LEU A 295 4.38 -10.65 -19.25
C LEU A 295 3.67 -9.71 -18.26
N TYR A 296 4.14 -8.49 -18.07
CA TYR A 296 3.48 -7.51 -17.19
C TYR A 296 2.09 -7.15 -17.67
N PHE A 297 1.88 -7.04 -18.98
CA PHE A 297 0.56 -6.86 -19.56
C PHE A 297 -0.37 -8.05 -19.22
N ALA A 298 0.11 -9.29 -19.43
CA ALA A 298 -0.65 -10.50 -19.09
C ALA A 298 -0.97 -10.60 -17.58
N CYS A 299 0.00 -10.28 -16.72
CA CYS A 299 -0.20 -10.21 -15.27
C CYS A 299 -1.28 -9.18 -14.92
N THR A 300 -1.29 -8.05 -15.61
CA THR A 300 -2.28 -7.01 -15.36
C THR A 300 -3.69 -7.43 -15.78
N VAL A 301 -3.85 -8.13 -16.91
CA VAL A 301 -5.13 -8.72 -17.29
C VAL A 301 -5.61 -9.71 -16.23
N LEU A 302 -4.71 -10.55 -15.70
CA LEU A 302 -5.03 -11.45 -14.60
C LEU A 302 -5.42 -10.69 -13.33
N LEU A 303 -4.78 -9.57 -13.01
CA LEU A 303 -5.17 -8.74 -11.87
C LEU A 303 -6.59 -8.19 -12.03
N ILE A 304 -6.93 -7.64 -13.19
CA ILE A 304 -8.27 -7.11 -13.46
C ILE A 304 -9.32 -8.21 -13.28
N LEU A 305 -9.07 -9.40 -13.84
CA LEU A 305 -9.95 -10.55 -13.69
C LEU A 305 -10.04 -11.02 -12.23
N GLY A 306 -8.91 -11.08 -11.52
CA GLY A 306 -8.84 -11.47 -10.12
C GLY A 306 -9.58 -10.51 -9.20
N SER A 307 -9.39 -9.21 -9.39
CA SER A 307 -10.09 -8.14 -8.67
C SER A 307 -11.59 -8.15 -8.93
N GLU A 308 -12.03 -8.32 -10.18
CA GLU A 308 -13.46 -8.46 -10.51
C GLU A 308 -14.08 -9.68 -9.85
N VAL A 309 -13.42 -10.84 -9.92
CA VAL A 309 -13.90 -12.07 -9.27
C VAL A 309 -13.96 -11.89 -7.76
N TYR A 310 -12.90 -11.35 -7.14
CA TYR A 310 -12.82 -11.14 -5.70
C TYR A 310 -13.93 -10.21 -5.20
N HIS A 311 -14.15 -9.10 -5.89
CA HIS A 311 -15.10 -8.07 -5.47
C HIS A 311 -16.53 -8.27 -5.99
N ARG A 312 -16.79 -9.35 -6.75
CA ARG A 312 -18.12 -9.65 -7.27
C ARG A 312 -19.16 -9.87 -6.17
N VAL A 313 -18.71 -10.34 -5.01
CA VAL A 313 -19.54 -10.64 -3.85
C VAL A 313 -19.15 -9.69 -2.73
N SER A 314 -20.11 -8.97 -2.16
CA SER A 314 -19.91 -8.26 -0.90
C SER A 314 -20.03 -9.25 0.25
N LEU A 315 -19.10 -9.22 1.20
CA LEU A 315 -19.36 -9.79 2.52
C LEU A 315 -20.56 -9.05 3.13
N GLU A 316 -21.45 -9.77 3.82
CA GLU A 316 -22.50 -9.13 4.60
C GLU A 316 -21.84 -8.21 5.62
N ALA A 317 -22.27 -6.95 5.67
CA ALA A 317 -21.72 -5.98 6.60
C ALA A 317 -21.84 -6.53 8.02
N ALA A 318 -20.76 -6.45 8.81
CA ALA A 318 -20.83 -6.72 10.23
C ALA A 318 -21.82 -5.73 10.84
N THR A 319 -23.06 -6.17 11.07
CA THR A 319 -24.05 -5.38 11.80
C THR A 319 -23.60 -5.35 13.24
N PHE A 320 -22.96 -4.27 13.66
CA PHE A 320 -22.71 -4.03 15.07
C PHE A 320 -24.08 -3.83 15.73
N GLU A 321 -24.57 -4.82 16.48
CA GLU A 321 -25.65 -4.63 17.43
C GLU A 321 -25.13 -3.73 18.56
N THR A 322 -25.00 -2.43 18.29
CA THR A 322 -24.84 -1.46 19.36
C THR A 322 -26.19 -1.32 20.05
N ILE A 323 -26.39 -2.09 21.13
CA ILE A 323 -27.43 -1.79 22.10
C ILE A 323 -27.02 -0.46 22.74
N TYR A 324 -27.55 0.65 22.23
CA TYR A 324 -27.43 1.92 22.93
C TYR A 324 -28.16 1.77 24.27
N PRO A 325 -27.50 2.02 25.42
CA PRO A 325 -28.24 2.13 26.66
C PRO A 325 -29.32 3.20 26.46
N PRO A 326 -30.58 2.95 26.88
CA PRO A 326 -31.61 3.95 26.75
C PRO A 326 -31.12 5.24 27.42
N PRO A 327 -31.37 6.41 26.81
CA PRO A 327 -31.01 7.67 27.43
C PRO A 327 -31.57 7.67 28.86
N PRO A 328 -30.82 8.18 29.86
CA PRO A 328 -31.33 8.28 31.22
C PRO A 328 -32.69 8.94 31.14
N GLN A 329 -33.72 8.20 31.53
CA GLN A 329 -35.07 8.74 31.59
C GLN A 329 -34.96 9.95 32.51
N LEU A 330 -35.09 11.15 31.95
CA LEU A 330 -35.43 12.30 32.73
C LEU A 330 -36.75 11.92 33.39
N GLU A 331 -36.69 11.58 34.67
CA GLU A 331 -37.85 11.56 35.56
C GLU A 331 -38.48 12.94 35.44
N TYR A 332 -39.42 13.09 34.51
CA TYR A 332 -40.45 14.09 34.63
C TYR A 332 -41.23 13.67 35.87
N GLU A 333 -40.81 14.23 37.00
CA GLU A 333 -41.60 14.32 38.22
C GLU A 333 -43.04 14.66 37.81
N ASN A 334 -43.93 13.67 37.96
CA ASN A 334 -45.36 13.86 37.93
C ASN A 334 -45.75 14.80 39.07
N ASN A 335 -45.67 16.11 38.80
CA ASN A 335 -46.21 17.16 39.65
C ASN A 335 -47.23 17.98 38.86
N GLN A 336 -48.23 17.33 38.23
CA GLN A 336 -49.51 17.96 37.87
C GLN A 336 -50.64 16.93 37.77
N LEU A 337 -51.33 16.68 38.89
CA LEU A 337 -52.77 16.96 39.11
C LEU A 337 -53.26 16.35 40.43
#